data_AF-A0A4R6QNH7-F1
#
_entry.id   AF-A0A4R6QNH7-F1
#
_cell.length_a   1.000
_cell.length_b   1.000
_cell.length_c   1.000
_cell.angle_alpha   90.00
_cell.angle_beta   90.00
_cell.angle_gamma   90.00
#
_symmetry.space_group_name_H-M   'P 1'
#
loop_
_entity.id
_entity.type
_entity.pdbx_description
1 polymer ?
#
loop_
_entity_poly.entity_id
_entity_poly.type
_entity_poly.pdbx_seq_one_letter_code
_entity_poly.pdbx_strand_id
1 'polypeptide(L)'
;MRFALLPAALLATTLSMPALADTLAFPDGICSGSVDGSGAMTACGNYSRINQAHGDVAGMLDVSYTSVSNNVPASLYFWGPGYNNLPSAVFADGGDGASFARITLTPAAGQMVSLLGFDLGAYPNTSRGTHVRVFALGGNNFSYDGTVGSPGGNATHFVFGNLHSGAGIVIEWENSAWNVGMNNIEYSLAPVPEPESYALMLAGLAALGFMAKRRQG
;
A
#
# COMPACT_ATOMS: atom_id res chain seq x y z
N MET A 1 -44.89 -7.97 -48.32
CA MET A 1 -44.46 -8.29 -46.94
C MET A 1 -43.19 -7.51 -46.66
N ARG A 2 -43.26 -6.45 -45.85
CA ARG A 2 -42.11 -5.60 -45.47
C ARG A 2 -41.60 -6.07 -44.11
N PHE A 3 -40.42 -6.68 -44.07
CA PHE A 3 -39.73 -7.02 -42.83
C PHE A 3 -39.09 -5.75 -42.26
N ALA A 4 -39.57 -5.31 -41.10
CA ALA A 4 -38.95 -4.24 -40.32
C ALA A 4 -37.82 -4.84 -39.47
N LEU A 5 -36.58 -4.41 -39.72
CA LEU A 5 -35.41 -4.74 -38.91
C LEU A 5 -35.38 -3.79 -37.69
N LEU A 6 -35.56 -4.34 -36.48
CA LEU A 6 -35.30 -3.63 -35.23
C LEU A 6 -33.79 -3.47 -35.02
N PRO A 7 -33.28 -2.29 -34.63
CA PRO A 7 -31.91 -2.15 -34.14
C PRO A 7 -31.84 -2.62 -32.68
N ALA A 8 -31.03 -3.63 -32.42
CA ALA A 8 -30.67 -4.06 -31.07
C ALA A 8 -29.70 -3.03 -30.47
N ALA A 9 -30.16 -2.23 -29.50
CA ALA A 9 -29.31 -1.37 -28.70
C ALA A 9 -28.63 -2.23 -27.62
N LEU A 10 -27.34 -2.48 -27.78
CA LEU A 10 -26.52 -3.17 -26.78
C LEU A 10 -26.10 -2.12 -25.71
N LEU A 11 -26.75 -2.17 -24.55
CA LEU A 11 -26.38 -1.35 -23.39
C LEU A 11 -25.03 -1.84 -22.84
N ALA A 12 -23.97 -1.07 -23.00
CA ALA A 12 -22.68 -1.32 -22.37
C ALA A 12 -22.73 -0.85 -20.91
N THR A 13 -23.05 -1.76 -19.98
CA THR A 13 -22.91 -1.54 -18.55
C THR A 13 -21.43 -1.53 -18.19
N THR A 14 -20.87 -0.37 -17.83
CA THR A 14 -19.55 -0.24 -17.24
C THR A 14 -19.58 -0.86 -15.84
N LEU A 15 -18.97 -2.04 -15.68
CA LEU A 15 -18.69 -2.63 -14.36
C LEU A 15 -17.54 -1.82 -13.73
N SER A 16 -17.87 -0.75 -13.02
CA SER A 16 -16.93 -0.15 -12.06
C SER A 16 -16.82 -1.10 -10.87
N MET A 17 -15.70 -1.81 -10.74
CA MET A 17 -15.44 -2.56 -9.51
C MET A 17 -15.27 -1.55 -8.36
N PRO A 18 -15.89 -1.78 -7.19
CA PRO A 18 -15.75 -0.89 -6.05
C PRO A 18 -14.31 -0.88 -5.56
N ALA A 19 -13.85 0.28 -5.07
CA ALA A 19 -12.57 0.37 -4.38
C ALA A 19 -12.64 -0.42 -3.07
N LEU A 20 -11.61 -1.22 -2.79
CA LEU A 20 -11.45 -1.93 -1.52
C LEU A 20 -10.61 -1.07 -0.59
N ALA A 21 -11.14 -0.69 0.58
CA ALA A 21 -10.37 -0.01 1.63
C ALA A 21 -10.06 -1.00 2.75
N ASP A 22 -8.83 -0.95 3.26
CA ASP A 22 -8.35 -1.86 4.30
C ASP A 22 -7.30 -1.20 5.20
N THR A 23 -7.09 -1.78 6.38
CA THR A 23 -6.07 -1.36 7.34
C THR A 23 -5.11 -2.50 7.60
N LEU A 24 -3.88 -2.36 7.10
CA LEU A 24 -2.79 -3.28 7.40
C LEU A 24 -2.29 -3.03 8.83
N ALA A 25 -2.81 -3.83 9.75
CA ALA A 25 -2.38 -3.89 11.13
C ALA A 25 -1.37 -5.03 11.35
N PHE A 26 -0.71 -5.04 12.51
CA PHE A 26 0.27 -6.07 12.87
C PHE A 26 -0.18 -6.90 14.09
N PRO A 27 -1.15 -7.82 13.95
CA PRO A 27 -1.57 -8.70 15.04
C PRO A 27 -0.53 -9.79 15.34
N ASP A 28 -0.81 -10.66 16.32
CA ASP A 28 -0.05 -11.90 16.50
C ASP A 28 -0.27 -12.85 15.30
N GLY A 29 0.70 -13.72 15.01
CA GLY A 29 0.59 -14.76 13.97
C GLY A 29 1.07 -14.37 12.57
N ILE A 30 1.67 -13.21 12.40
CA ILE A 30 2.11 -12.67 11.09
C ILE A 30 3.62 -12.78 10.86
N CYS A 31 4.35 -13.42 11.77
CA CYS A 31 5.80 -13.42 11.78
C CYS A 31 6.37 -14.61 11.00
N SER A 32 7.67 -14.61 10.79
CA SER A 32 8.44 -15.69 10.18
C SER A 32 9.63 -16.07 11.07
N GLY A 33 10.04 -17.34 10.97
CA GLY A 33 11.29 -17.83 11.57
C GLY A 33 12.56 -17.46 10.78
N SER A 34 12.42 -16.97 9.54
CA SER A 34 13.55 -16.58 8.68
C SER A 34 13.86 -15.09 8.82
N VAL A 35 15.14 -14.72 8.71
CA VAL A 35 15.61 -13.33 8.85
C VAL A 35 15.02 -12.41 7.78
N ASP A 36 14.85 -12.92 6.57
CA ASP A 36 14.30 -12.21 5.41
C ASP A 36 12.76 -12.16 5.42
N GLY A 37 12.10 -12.80 6.39
CA GLY A 37 10.64 -12.88 6.46
C GLY A 37 10.03 -13.96 5.57
N SER A 38 10.81 -14.81 4.91
CA SER A 38 10.30 -15.89 4.06
C SER A 38 9.80 -17.10 4.87
N GLY A 39 8.95 -17.94 4.27
CA GLY A 39 8.49 -19.20 4.89
C GLY A 39 7.10 -19.11 5.51
N ALA A 40 6.76 -20.07 6.37
CA ALA A 40 5.43 -20.14 6.98
C ALA A 40 5.20 -19.01 7.99
N MET A 41 3.94 -18.55 8.09
CA MET A 41 3.53 -17.63 9.15
C MET A 41 3.56 -18.34 10.51
N THR A 42 4.10 -17.65 11.51
CA THR A 42 4.24 -18.12 12.89
C THR A 42 3.77 -17.04 13.87
N ALA A 43 3.52 -17.43 15.11
CA ALA A 43 3.30 -16.49 16.21
C ALA A 43 4.46 -15.49 16.33
N CYS A 44 4.13 -14.28 16.75
CA CYS A 44 5.05 -13.16 16.92
C CYS A 44 5.49 -13.06 18.38
N GLY A 45 6.80 -13.15 18.61
CA GLY A 45 7.43 -12.66 19.82
C GLY A 45 8.08 -11.30 19.58
N ASN A 46 8.46 -10.61 20.65
CA ASN A 46 9.31 -9.43 20.51
C ASN A 46 10.61 -9.80 19.79
N TYR A 47 11.02 -8.98 18.81
CA TYR A 47 12.12 -9.23 17.87
C TYR A 47 11.88 -10.36 16.85
N SER A 48 10.67 -10.88 16.72
CA SER A 48 10.32 -11.73 15.58
C SER A 48 10.34 -10.91 14.28
N ARG A 49 10.55 -11.57 13.14
CA ARG A 49 10.58 -10.93 11.82
C ARG A 49 9.20 -11.01 11.18
N ILE A 50 8.75 -9.95 10.54
CA ILE A 50 7.48 -9.95 9.82
C ILE A 50 7.57 -10.88 8.60
N ASN A 51 6.54 -11.69 8.37
CA ASN A 51 6.46 -12.53 7.20
C ASN A 51 6.19 -11.66 5.95
N GLN A 52 6.89 -11.92 4.85
CA GLN A 52 6.71 -11.14 3.62
C GLN A 52 5.33 -11.34 2.96
N ALA A 53 4.61 -12.40 3.31
CA ALA A 53 3.24 -12.62 2.81
C ALA A 53 2.16 -11.89 3.64
N HIS A 54 2.53 -11.19 4.71
CA HIS A 54 1.57 -10.41 5.50
C HIS A 54 1.11 -9.19 4.71
N GLY A 55 -0.19 -8.92 4.68
CA GLY A 55 -0.77 -7.80 3.94
C GLY A 55 -0.93 -8.00 2.43
N ASP A 56 -0.43 -9.10 1.87
CA ASP A 56 -0.64 -9.42 0.45
C ASP A 56 -2.12 -9.69 0.16
N VAL A 57 -2.59 -9.15 -0.95
CA VAL A 57 -3.91 -9.42 -1.51
C VAL A 57 -3.73 -10.07 -2.86
N ALA A 58 -4.07 -11.37 -2.94
CA ALA A 58 -3.84 -12.18 -4.13
C ALA A 58 -4.38 -11.51 -5.40
N GLY A 59 -3.46 -11.23 -6.34
CA GLY A 59 -3.78 -10.61 -7.63
C GLY A 59 -4.08 -9.11 -7.58
N MET A 60 -3.92 -8.44 -6.44
CA MET A 60 -4.23 -7.01 -6.28
C MET A 60 -3.10 -6.20 -5.66
N LEU A 61 -2.43 -6.72 -4.62
CA LEU A 61 -1.41 -6.00 -3.87
C LEU A 61 -0.36 -6.97 -3.33
N ASP A 62 0.90 -6.60 -3.49
CA ASP A 62 2.06 -7.22 -2.84
C ASP A 62 2.67 -6.22 -1.86
N VAL A 63 2.95 -6.66 -0.64
CA VAL A 63 3.51 -5.84 0.43
C VAL A 63 4.86 -6.40 0.83
N SER A 64 5.88 -5.55 0.83
CA SER A 64 7.22 -5.96 1.29
C SER A 64 7.70 -5.14 2.47
N TYR A 65 8.39 -5.81 3.39
CA TYR A 65 8.93 -5.25 4.62
C TYR A 65 10.45 -5.38 4.59
N THR A 66 11.16 -4.26 4.67
CA THR A 66 12.63 -4.26 4.61
C THR A 66 13.23 -3.39 5.69
N SER A 67 14.09 -3.98 6.51
CA SER A 67 15.07 -3.24 7.31
C SER A 67 16.25 -2.89 6.41
N VAL A 68 16.33 -1.62 6.00
CA VAL A 68 17.34 -1.12 5.07
C VAL A 68 18.66 -0.95 5.84
N SER A 69 19.37 -2.04 6.05
CA SER A 69 20.72 -2.06 6.65
C SER A 69 21.74 -2.64 5.67
N ASN A 70 23.00 -2.18 5.76
CA ASN A 70 24.02 -2.40 4.73
C ASN A 70 24.52 -3.84 4.56
N ASN A 71 24.11 -4.80 5.40
CA ASN A 71 24.82 -6.08 5.49
C ASN A 71 24.00 -7.34 5.17
N VAL A 72 22.66 -7.35 5.26
CA VAL A 72 21.81 -8.49 4.85
C VAL A 72 20.37 -7.98 4.56
N PRO A 73 19.68 -8.45 3.50
CA PRO A 73 18.24 -8.24 3.38
C PRO A 73 17.51 -8.90 4.55
N ALA A 74 16.92 -8.08 5.42
CA ALA A 74 16.18 -8.53 6.59
C ALA A 74 14.78 -7.92 6.58
N SER A 75 13.80 -8.68 7.03
CA SER A 75 12.45 -8.15 7.28
C SER A 75 12.42 -7.26 8.51
N LEU A 76 11.37 -6.44 8.63
CA LEU A 76 11.15 -5.62 9.82
C LEU A 76 10.90 -6.50 11.04
N TYR A 77 11.26 -5.96 12.20
CA TYR A 77 10.98 -6.58 13.49
C TYR A 77 9.57 -6.28 13.94
N PHE A 78 8.99 -7.22 14.68
CA PHE A 78 7.77 -7.06 15.45
C PHE A 78 8.09 -6.73 16.91
N TRP A 79 7.31 -5.82 17.48
CA TRP A 79 7.22 -5.62 18.92
C TRP A 79 5.76 -5.53 19.35
N GLY A 80 5.46 -6.02 20.54
CA GLY A 80 4.16 -5.86 21.18
C GLY A 80 3.90 -4.42 21.68
N PRO A 81 3.17 -4.25 22.79
CA PRO A 81 2.83 -2.93 23.30
C PRO A 81 4.04 -2.08 23.74
N GLY A 82 3.83 -0.77 23.86
CA GLY A 82 4.80 0.20 24.36
C GLY A 82 5.21 1.27 23.35
N TYR A 83 4.69 1.20 22.13
CA TYR A 83 4.76 2.26 21.12
C TYR A 83 3.57 3.22 21.29
N ASN A 84 3.53 3.92 22.42
CA ASN A 84 2.38 4.74 22.84
C ASN A 84 1.11 3.88 22.98
N ASN A 85 0.00 4.32 22.39
CA ASN A 85 -1.28 3.60 22.41
C ASN A 85 -1.37 2.46 21.38
N LEU A 86 -0.32 2.17 20.61
CA LEU A 86 -0.34 1.08 19.63
C LEU A 86 -0.26 -0.29 20.33
N PRO A 87 -1.08 -1.27 19.91
CA PRO A 87 -1.07 -2.62 20.48
C PRO A 87 0.21 -3.41 20.11
N SER A 88 0.82 -3.03 18.99
CA SER A 88 2.03 -3.60 18.42
C SER A 88 2.63 -2.60 17.44
N ALA A 89 3.86 -2.82 17.00
CA ALA A 89 4.45 -2.04 15.93
C ALA A 89 5.55 -2.82 15.19
N VAL A 90 5.80 -2.42 13.95
CA VAL A 90 6.96 -2.87 13.19
C VAL A 90 8.07 -1.84 13.20
N PHE A 91 9.33 -2.29 13.30
CA PHE A 91 10.49 -1.42 13.45
C PHE A 91 11.73 -2.01 12.74
N ALA A 92 12.75 -1.21 12.49
CA ALA A 92 13.97 -1.63 11.80
C ALA A 92 15.11 -1.97 12.76
N ASP A 93 16.10 -2.70 12.24
CA ASP A 93 17.38 -2.93 12.91
C ASP A 93 18.29 -1.68 12.85
N GLY A 94 19.42 -1.68 13.56
CA GLY A 94 20.48 -0.68 13.41
C GLY A 94 20.56 0.40 14.49
N GLY A 95 19.65 0.39 15.48
CA GLY A 95 19.63 1.38 16.56
C GLY A 95 19.22 2.79 16.13
N ASP A 96 18.93 3.68 17.09
CA ASP A 96 18.27 4.96 16.77
C ASP A 96 19.04 5.89 15.82
N GLY A 97 20.38 5.82 15.78
CA GLY A 97 21.18 6.68 14.91
C GLY A 97 21.36 6.19 13.48
N ALA A 98 21.00 4.95 13.18
CA ALA A 98 21.31 4.32 11.88
C ALA A 98 20.21 3.37 11.36
N SER A 99 19.12 3.21 12.11
CA SER A 99 17.99 2.39 11.69
C SER A 99 17.21 3.05 10.55
N PHE A 100 16.84 2.24 9.57
CA PHE A 100 16.05 2.64 8.42
C PHE A 100 15.09 1.51 8.07
N ALA A 101 13.79 1.79 8.16
CA ALA A 101 12.72 0.90 7.76
C ALA A 101 12.09 1.32 6.43
N ARG A 102 11.67 0.34 5.65
CA ARG A 102 10.90 0.54 4.42
C ARG A 102 9.76 -0.47 4.35
N ILE A 103 8.58 0.02 3.97
CA ILE A 103 7.43 -0.79 3.57
C ILE A 103 7.04 -0.37 2.16
N THR A 104 6.88 -1.33 1.25
CA THR A 104 6.46 -1.04 -0.13
C THR A 104 5.13 -1.72 -0.43
N LEU A 105 4.18 -0.94 -0.93
CA LEU A 105 2.89 -1.38 -1.42
C LEU A 105 2.94 -1.41 -2.95
N THR A 106 2.94 -2.59 -3.54
CA THR A 106 3.05 -2.80 -4.99
C THR A 106 1.71 -3.30 -5.54
N PRO A 107 0.89 -2.44 -6.16
CA PRO A 107 -0.35 -2.89 -6.76
C PRO A 107 -0.06 -3.79 -7.97
N ALA A 108 -0.94 -4.76 -8.22
CA ALA A 108 -0.90 -5.57 -9.43
C ALA A 108 -1.18 -4.71 -10.67
N ALA A 109 -0.82 -5.21 -11.86
CA ALA A 109 -1.07 -4.50 -13.12
C ALA A 109 -2.57 -4.16 -13.27
N GLY A 110 -2.86 -2.89 -13.61
CA GLY A 110 -4.23 -2.38 -13.73
C GLY A 110 -4.89 -2.06 -12.40
N GLN A 111 -4.20 -2.18 -11.26
CA GLN A 111 -4.63 -1.68 -9.96
C GLN A 111 -3.88 -0.39 -9.60
N MET A 112 -4.51 0.42 -8.77
CA MET A 112 -3.96 1.62 -8.15
C MET A 112 -4.12 1.48 -6.65
N VAL A 113 -3.06 1.74 -5.90
CA VAL A 113 -3.10 1.87 -4.44
C VAL A 113 -3.13 3.35 -4.08
N SER A 114 -3.98 3.72 -3.13
CA SER A 114 -4.02 5.02 -2.48
C SER A 114 -3.70 4.84 -1.00
N LEU A 115 -2.69 5.54 -0.50
CA LEU A 115 -2.39 5.58 0.92
C LEU A 115 -3.26 6.65 1.59
N LEU A 116 -3.98 6.26 2.65
CA LEU A 116 -4.89 7.12 3.40
C LEU A 116 -4.23 7.62 4.68
N GLY A 117 -3.43 6.77 5.34
CA GLY A 117 -2.77 7.13 6.58
C GLY A 117 -1.95 6.01 7.20
N PHE A 118 -1.26 6.33 8.29
CA PHE A 118 -0.61 5.34 9.17
C PHE A 118 -0.27 5.97 10.52
N ASP A 119 -0.01 5.12 11.51
CA ASP A 119 0.43 5.54 12.84
C ASP A 119 1.91 5.26 13.07
N LEU A 120 2.61 6.22 13.69
CA LEU A 120 3.95 6.04 14.25
C LEU A 120 3.95 6.28 15.77
N GLY A 121 4.34 5.25 16.52
CA GLY A 121 4.57 5.33 17.95
C GLY A 121 6.06 5.39 18.29
N ALA A 122 6.39 5.82 19.50
CA ALA A 122 7.75 5.93 20.03
C ALA A 122 7.91 5.14 21.35
N TYR A 123 8.84 4.20 21.34
CA TYR A 123 9.12 3.29 22.45
C TYR A 123 10.20 3.83 23.42
N PRO A 124 10.07 3.60 24.74
CA PRO A 124 8.88 3.12 25.44
C PRO A 124 7.96 4.30 25.84
N ASN A 125 6.78 4.41 25.24
CA ASN A 125 5.72 5.39 25.53
C ASN A 125 6.23 6.83 25.71
N THR A 126 7.07 7.26 24.77
CA THR A 126 7.75 8.56 24.81
C THR A 126 7.47 9.34 23.53
N SER A 127 8.29 10.35 23.23
CA SER A 127 8.37 11.01 21.94
C SER A 127 9.80 10.92 21.38
N ARG A 128 9.93 10.80 20.06
CA ARG A 128 11.23 10.66 19.37
C ARG A 128 11.24 11.39 18.04
N GLY A 129 12.35 12.04 17.73
CA GLY A 129 12.60 12.56 16.39
C GLY A 129 12.79 11.41 15.40
N THR A 130 12.23 11.55 14.20
CA THR A 130 12.39 10.60 13.10
C THR A 130 12.21 11.36 11.78
N HIS A 131 12.75 10.81 10.70
CA HIS A 131 12.46 11.30 9.35
C HIS A 131 11.55 10.29 8.67
N VAL A 132 10.46 10.76 8.07
CA VAL A 132 9.51 9.94 7.35
C VAL A 132 9.45 10.42 5.91
N ARG A 133 9.48 9.49 4.97
CA ARG A 133 9.28 9.77 3.54
C ARG A 133 8.25 8.82 2.98
N VAL A 134 7.37 9.35 2.13
CA VAL A 134 6.43 8.54 1.36
C VAL A 134 6.53 8.93 -0.10
N PHE A 135 6.69 7.94 -0.95
CA PHE A 135 6.82 8.13 -2.39
C PHE A 135 5.72 7.36 -3.11
N ALA A 136 4.83 8.06 -3.78
CA ALA A 136 4.02 7.43 -4.82
C ALA A 136 4.88 7.36 -6.08
N LEU A 137 5.20 6.15 -6.55
CA LEU A 137 6.06 5.98 -7.73
C LEU A 137 5.37 6.60 -8.96
N GLY A 138 5.99 7.62 -9.55
CA GLY A 138 5.42 8.42 -10.64
C GLY A 138 4.36 9.44 -10.21
N GLY A 139 4.21 9.70 -8.90
CA GLY A 139 3.19 10.58 -8.33
C GLY A 139 3.75 11.57 -7.30
N ASN A 140 2.92 11.93 -6.33
CA ASN A 140 3.27 12.86 -5.26
C ASN A 140 4.19 12.22 -4.21
N ASN A 141 5.01 13.04 -3.57
CA ASN A 141 5.86 12.65 -2.46
C ASN A 141 5.50 13.43 -1.21
N PHE A 142 5.71 12.82 -0.05
CA PHE A 142 5.58 13.44 1.27
C PHE A 142 6.88 13.25 2.04
N SER A 143 7.25 14.25 2.83
CA SER A 143 8.37 14.18 3.77
C SER A 143 7.97 14.85 5.07
N TYR A 144 8.38 14.24 6.18
CA TYR A 144 8.23 14.78 7.51
C TYR A 144 9.54 14.60 8.28
N ASP A 145 9.94 15.64 9.00
CA ASP A 145 11.12 15.66 9.85
C ASP A 145 10.68 16.26 11.18
N GLY A 146 10.63 15.44 12.22
CA GLY A 146 10.13 15.89 13.51
C GLY A 146 9.82 14.77 14.48
N THR A 147 9.12 15.16 15.54
CA THR A 147 8.84 14.29 16.68
C THR A 147 7.54 13.51 16.50
N VAL A 148 7.61 12.18 16.65
CA VAL A 148 6.44 11.30 16.73
C VAL A 148 6.24 10.75 18.14
N GLY A 149 4.99 10.37 18.44
CA GLY A 149 4.59 9.90 19.76
C GLY A 149 4.51 11.01 20.80
N SER A 150 3.87 10.72 21.93
CA SER A 150 3.78 11.62 23.08
C SER A 150 3.97 10.87 24.41
N PRO A 151 4.68 11.43 25.40
CA PRO A 151 4.93 10.75 26.67
C PRO A 151 3.63 10.31 27.36
N GLY A 152 3.47 8.99 27.57
CA GLY A 152 2.25 8.40 28.15
C GLY A 152 0.96 8.62 27.33
N GLY A 153 1.08 9.12 26.09
CA GLY A 153 -0.04 9.53 25.25
C GLY A 153 -0.18 8.68 23.98
N ASN A 154 -0.63 9.31 22.90
CA ASN A 154 -0.96 8.67 21.63
C ASN A 154 0.23 8.62 20.67
N ALA A 155 0.20 7.66 19.74
CA ALA A 155 0.99 7.66 18.53
C ALA A 155 0.60 8.82 17.61
N THR A 156 1.52 9.20 16.72
CA THR A 156 1.27 10.24 15.71
C THR A 156 0.59 9.61 14.50
N HIS A 157 -0.61 10.08 14.18
CA HIS A 157 -1.36 9.67 13.01
C HIS A 157 -1.08 10.60 11.82
N PHE A 158 -0.67 10.02 10.70
CA PHE A 158 -0.47 10.72 9.43
C PHE A 158 -1.66 10.46 8.51
N VAL A 159 -2.13 11.50 7.83
CA VAL A 159 -3.28 11.42 6.90
C VAL A 159 -2.90 11.99 5.55
N PHE A 160 -3.33 11.32 4.48
CA PHE A 160 -3.05 11.69 3.10
C PHE A 160 -4.33 11.66 2.27
N GLY A 161 -4.53 12.71 1.46
CA GLY A 161 -5.64 12.76 0.50
C GLY A 161 -5.21 12.44 -0.95
N ASN A 162 -3.94 12.67 -1.28
CA ASN A 162 -3.46 12.71 -2.67
C ASN A 162 -2.21 11.84 -2.92
N LEU A 163 -2.01 10.77 -2.13
CA LEU A 163 -0.93 9.80 -2.36
C LEU A 163 -1.51 8.52 -2.96
N HIS A 164 -1.41 8.40 -4.28
CA HIS A 164 -1.84 7.21 -5.02
C HIS A 164 -0.89 6.89 -6.16
N SER A 165 -0.75 5.61 -6.48
CA SER A 165 0.09 5.14 -7.59
C SER A 165 -0.38 3.80 -8.13
N GLY A 166 -0.34 3.65 -9.47
CA GLY A 166 -0.46 2.35 -10.14
C GLY A 166 0.86 1.59 -10.28
N ALA A 167 1.98 2.20 -9.88
CA ALA A 167 3.31 1.58 -9.87
C ALA A 167 3.77 1.18 -8.47
N GLY A 168 3.24 1.82 -7.43
CA GLY A 168 3.48 1.47 -6.03
C GLY A 168 3.71 2.67 -5.12
N ILE A 169 3.62 2.42 -3.81
CA ILE A 169 3.90 3.40 -2.76
C ILE A 169 5.01 2.86 -1.87
N VAL A 170 6.04 3.67 -1.63
CA VAL A 170 7.15 3.34 -0.72
C VAL A 170 7.02 4.23 0.50
N ILE A 171 6.91 3.62 1.68
CA ILE A 171 6.87 4.28 2.98
C ILE A 171 8.19 4.00 3.68
N GLU A 172 8.84 5.05 4.16
CA GLU A 172 10.15 4.99 4.80
C GLU A 172 10.16 5.78 6.09
N TRP A 173 10.87 5.27 7.09
CA TRP A 173 11.30 6.08 8.22
C TRP A 173 12.70 5.70 8.69
N GLU A 174 13.46 6.71 9.11
CA GLU A 174 14.88 6.57 9.46
C GLU A 174 15.28 7.50 10.63
N ASN A 175 16.46 7.25 11.20
CA ASN A 175 17.00 7.91 12.40
C ASN A 175 16.01 7.86 13.57
N SER A 176 15.87 6.67 14.14
CA SER A 176 15.02 6.23 15.27
C SER A 176 14.01 5.17 14.87
N ALA A 177 14.04 4.66 13.64
CA ALA A 177 13.27 3.49 13.22
C ALA A 177 13.51 2.21 14.06
N TRP A 178 14.49 2.19 14.97
CA TRP A 178 14.67 1.17 16.00
C TRP A 178 13.69 1.30 17.18
N ASN A 179 13.42 2.53 17.64
CA ASN A 179 12.46 2.82 18.72
C ASN A 179 11.23 3.59 18.24
N VAL A 180 11.08 3.81 16.95
CA VAL A 180 9.90 4.36 16.29
C VAL A 180 9.33 3.26 15.42
N GLY A 181 8.08 2.91 15.71
CA GLY A 181 7.43 1.76 15.12
C GLY A 181 6.12 2.15 14.45
N MET A 182 5.79 1.44 13.37
CA MET A 182 4.61 1.69 12.55
C MET A 182 3.50 0.67 12.80
N ASN A 183 2.25 1.13 12.74
CA ASN A 183 1.06 0.27 12.69
C ASN A 183 -0.06 0.97 11.90
N ASN A 184 -1.18 0.24 11.69
CA ASN A 184 -2.42 0.75 11.11
C ASN A 184 -2.21 1.48 9.77
N ILE A 185 -1.57 0.81 8.80
CA ILE A 185 -1.40 1.40 7.47
C ILE A 185 -2.74 1.33 6.74
N GLU A 186 -3.39 2.48 6.58
CA GLU A 186 -4.69 2.62 5.95
C GLU A 186 -4.50 2.88 4.46
N TYR A 187 -5.10 2.05 3.61
CA TYR A 187 -4.98 2.17 2.17
C TYR A 187 -6.29 1.77 1.47
N SER A 188 -6.40 2.13 0.20
CA SER A 188 -7.44 1.62 -0.69
C SER A 188 -6.89 1.19 -2.03
N LEU A 189 -7.46 0.14 -2.60
CA LEU A 189 -7.17 -0.37 -3.93
C LEU A 189 -8.36 -0.09 -4.85
N ALA A 190 -8.07 0.40 -6.05
CA ALA A 190 -9.06 0.57 -7.10
C ALA A 190 -8.46 0.18 -8.45
N PRO A 191 -9.25 -0.36 -9.40
CA PRO A 191 -8.78 -0.50 -10.77
C PRO A 191 -8.36 0.85 -11.34
N VAL A 192 -7.26 0.88 -12.08
CA VAL A 192 -6.89 2.05 -12.89
C VAL A 192 -7.94 2.19 -13.98
N PRO A 193 -8.70 3.30 -14.03
CA PRO A 193 -9.60 3.53 -15.15
C PRO A 193 -8.76 3.57 -16.43
N GLU A 194 -9.13 2.81 -17.46
CA GLU A 194 -8.59 2.98 -18.81
C GLU A 194 -9.54 3.85 -19.64
N PRO A 195 -9.52 5.19 -19.50
CA PRO A 195 -10.48 6.06 -20.20
C PRO A 195 -10.30 6.00 -21.72
N GLU A 196 -9.10 5.72 -22.22
CA GLU A 196 -8.79 5.84 -23.64
C GLU A 196 -8.97 4.55 -24.43
N SER A 197 -8.73 3.38 -23.82
CA SER A 197 -8.88 2.09 -24.49
C SER A 197 -10.32 1.83 -24.94
N TYR A 198 -11.29 2.17 -24.09
CA TYR A 198 -12.71 2.06 -24.46
C TYR A 198 -13.13 3.13 -25.46
N ALA A 199 -12.63 4.35 -25.33
CA ALA A 199 -12.92 5.43 -26.28
C ALA A 199 -12.37 5.09 -27.68
N LEU A 200 -11.14 4.56 -27.77
CA LEU A 200 -10.53 4.13 -29.02
C LEU A 200 -11.20 2.89 -29.60
N MET A 201 -11.59 1.92 -28.78
CA MET A 201 -12.38 0.77 -29.23
C MET A 201 -13.72 1.21 -29.81
N LEU A 202 -14.45 2.09 -29.11
CA LEU A 202 -15.73 2.62 -29.57
C LEU A 202 -15.57 3.49 -30.82
N ALA A 203 -14.52 4.32 -30.89
CA ALA A 203 -14.20 5.10 -32.07
C ALA A 203 -13.86 4.20 -33.27
N GLY A 204 -13.09 3.13 -33.05
CA GLY A 204 -12.77 2.13 -34.06
C GLY A 204 -14.01 1.39 -34.57
N LEU A 205 -14.89 0.97 -33.67
CA LEU A 205 -16.17 0.33 -34.03
C LEU A 205 -17.10 1.27 -34.79
N ALA A 206 -17.19 2.54 -34.37
CA ALA A 206 -17.97 3.56 -35.06
C ALA A 206 -17.44 3.81 -36.49
N ALA A 207 -16.11 3.88 -36.66
CA ALA A 207 -15.48 4.02 -37.96
C ALA A 207 -15.78 2.83 -38.89
N LEU A 208 -15.68 1.60 -38.38
CA LEU A 208 -16.03 0.38 -39.13
C LEU A 208 -17.51 0.34 -39.53
N GLY A 209 -18.41 0.70 -38.61
CA GLY A 209 -19.85 0.80 -38.89
C GLY A 209 -20.18 1.82 -39.98
N PHE A 210 -19.50 2.98 -39.97
CA PHE A 210 -19.64 4.00 -41.01
C PHE A 210 -19.16 3.50 -42.38
N MET A 211 -18.02 2.82 -42.44
CA MET A 211 -17.49 2.25 -43.68
C MET A 211 -18.39 1.15 -44.26
N ALA A 212 -18.94 0.29 -43.41
CA ALA A 212 -19.87 -0.76 -43.84
C ALA A 212 -21.15 -0.17 -44.47
N LYS A 213 -21.72 0.87 -43.85
CA LYS A 213 -22.87 1.61 -44.40
C LYS A 213 -22.58 2.21 -45.77
N ARG A 214 -21.35 2.70 -46.00
CA ARG A 214 -20.95 3.30 -47.28
C ARG A 214 -20.80 2.29 -48.42
N ARG A 215 -20.69 0.99 -48.13
CA ARG A 215 -20.55 -0.08 -49.14
C ARG A 215 -21.88 -0.71 -49.53
N GLN A 216 -22.94 -0.45 -48.77
CA GLN A 216 -24.29 -0.97 -49.03
C GLN A 216 -25.23 0.06 -49.66
N GLY A 217 -24.77 1.30 -49.84
CA GLY A 217 -25.48 2.38 -50.54
C GLY A 217 -24.92 2.65 -51.93
#